data_AF-A0A957KVY8-F1
#
_entry.id   AF-A0A957KVY8-F1
#
_cell.length_a   1.000
_cell.length_b   1.000
_cell.length_c   1.000
_cell.angle_alpha   90.00
_cell.angle_beta   90.00
_cell.angle_gamma   90.00
#
_symmetry.space_group_name_H-M   'P 1'
#
loop_
_entity.id
_entity.type
_entity.pdbx_description
1 polymer ?
#
loop_
_entity_poly.entity_id
_entity_poly.type
_entity_poly.pdbx_seq_one_letter_code
_entity_poly.pdbx_strand_id
1 'polypeptide(L)' 'WRLRQKIEADPKNPVYIQTEYGVGYRFEKQANAH' A
#
# COMPACT_ATOMS: atom_id res chain seq x y z
N TRP A 1 -5.35 -6.16 10.28
CA TRP A 1 -5.11 -4.85 10.91
C TRP A 1 -3.63 -4.47 11.08
N ARG A 2 -2.67 -5.39 11.30
CA ARG A 2 -1.26 -5.01 11.53
C ARG A 2 -0.34 -4.92 10.29
N LEU A 3 -0.83 -5.23 9.08
CA LEU A 3 0.04 -5.36 7.91
C LEU A 3 0.65 -4.02 7.47
N ARG A 4 -0.17 -2.97 7.29
CA ARG A 4 0.31 -1.65 6.88
C ARG A 4 1.30 -1.05 7.88
N GLN A 5 1.08 -1.21 9.18
CA GLN A 5 2.02 -0.73 10.20
C GLN A 5 3.40 -1.41 10.16
N LYS A 6 3.51 -2.58 9.52
CA LYS A 6 4.78 -3.31 9.42
C LYS A 6 5.55 -3.00 8.15
N ILE A 7 4.87 -2.57 7.08
CA ILE A 7 5.45 -2.44 5.73
C ILE A 7 5.39 -1.03 5.17
N GLU A 8 4.45 -0.20 5.64
CA GLU A 8 4.30 1.19 5.21
C GLU A 8 5.03 2.10 6.20
N ALA A 9 5.80 3.05 5.69
CA ALA A 9 6.45 4.07 6.52
C ALA A 9 5.44 5.05 7.14
N ASP A 10 4.41 5.40 6.37
CA ASP A 10 3.26 6.16 6.85
C ASP A 10 1.95 5.41 6.51
N PRO A 11 1.23 4.87 7.51
CA PRO A 11 -0.03 4.17 7.29
C PRO A 11 -1.13 5.03 6.66
N LYS A 12 -1.02 6.37 6.72
CA LYS A 12 -1.95 7.32 6.09
C LYS A 12 -1.68 7.51 4.59
N ASN A 13 -0.47 7.18 4.14
CA ASN A 13 -0.03 7.29 2.76
C ASN A 13 0.53 5.93 2.30
N PRO A 14 -0.35 4.91 2.09
CA PRO A 14 0.10 3.59 1.71
C PRO A 14 0.71 3.59 0.31
N VAL A 15 1.91 3.06 0.19
CA VAL A 15 2.67 2.94 -1.07
C VAL A 15 2.56 1.54 -1.63
N TYR A 16 2.48 0.51 -0.76
CA TYR A 16 2.46 -0.88 -1.19
C TYR A 16 1.05 -1.42 -1.37
N ILE A 17 0.13 -1.11 -0.45
CA ILE A 17 -1.24 -1.64 -0.49
C ILE A 17 -2.25 -0.52 -0.71
N GLN A 18 -2.71 -0.37 -1.96
CA GLN A 18 -3.75 0.57 -2.29
C GLN A 18 -5.14 -0.02 -2.08
N THR A 19 -6.04 0.82 -1.57
CA THR A 19 -7.46 0.49 -1.44
C THR A 19 -8.19 0.95 -2.70
N GLU A 20 -8.77 0.01 -3.45
CA GLU A 20 -9.67 0.32 -4.57
C GLU A 20 -11.12 0.12 -4.12
N TYR A 21 -11.85 1.24 -3.98
CA TYR A 21 -13.24 1.22 -3.53
C TYR A 21 -14.13 0.42 -4.49
N GLY A 22 -14.80 -0.60 -3.96
CA GLY A 22 -15.68 -1.49 -4.73
C GLY A 22 -15.00 -2.70 -5.38
N VAL A 23 -13.67 -2.80 -5.32
CA VAL A 23 -12.90 -3.90 -5.93
C VAL A 23 -12.08 -4.66 -4.89
N GLY A 24 -11.41 -3.97 -3.96
CA GLY A 24 -10.62 -4.58 -2.91
C GLY A 24 -9.27 -3.90 -2.69
N TYR A 25 -8.21 -4.69 -2.52
CA TYR A 25 -6.85 -4.20 -2.30
C TYR A 25 -5.94 -4.62 -3.44
N ARG A 26 -5.08 -3.69 -3.87
CA ARG A 26 -4.08 -3.94 -4.90
C ARG A 26 -2.68 -3.71 -4.35
N PHE A 27 -1.76 -4.63 -4.66
CA PHE A 27 -0.34 -4.45 -4.42
C PHE A 27 0.28 -3.69 -5.59
N GLU A 28 0.79 -2.50 -5.33
CA GLU A 28 1.61 -1.75 -6.29
C GLU A 28 3.06 -2.20 -6.12
N LYS A 29 3.66 -2.76 -7.17
CA LYS A 29 5.13 -2.89 -7.22
C LYS A 29 5.65 -1.48 -7.42
N GLN A 30 6.47 -0.99 -6.50
CA GLN A 30 7.13 0.30 -6.62
C GLN A 30 7.97 0.30 -7.91
N ALA A 31 7.36 0.76 -8.99
CA ALA A 31 7.97 0.89 -10.28
C ALA A 31 8.84 2.15 -10.22
N ASN A 32 10.15 1.93 -10.24
CA ASN A 32 11.20 2.93 -10.36
C ASN A 32 11.55 3.67 -9.06
N ALA A 33 12.58 3.15 -8.37
CA ALA A 33 13.62 4.03 -7.86
C ALA A 33 14.68 4.11 -8.97
N HIS A 34 14.68 5.23 -9.69
CA HIS A 34 15.70 5.61 -10.65
C HIS A 34 17.01 5.96 -9.92
#